data_AF-A0A7X3MK75-F1
#
_entry.id   AF-A0A7X3MK75-F1
#
_cell.length_a   1.000
_cell.length_b   1.000
_cell.length_c   1.000
_cell.angle_alpha   90.00
_cell.angle_beta   90.00
_cell.angle_gamma   90.00
#
_symmetry.space_group_name_H-M   'P 1'
#
loop_
_entity.id
_entity.type
_entity.pdbx_description
1 polymer ?
#
loop_
_entity_poly.entity_id
_entity_poly.type
_entity_poly.pdbx_seq_one_letter_code
_entity_poly.pdbx_strand_id
1 'polypeptide(L)'
;MRQKIGFIGLGLIGGSIARAIRQYFPDYEIVAFDKNKETLALATQESVIDVAATTIDDNFHHCSYIFLCAPVSFNTAFLKQAAKYLHEDCILTDVGSVKTNIHREVEALGIEPYFIGGHPMAGSEKSGYVNSKAMLIENAYYVLTPGKGVSQKKIDRYMEFVQALRAIPVLLDYRQHDYVTGTISHLPHIIAASLVNFVRDTDTKEELMKNLAAGGFKDITRIASSSPTMWQHICLKNKEYISRILGEYVMELEKVKDLIDREDEQGIYHLFDNSRNYRNSIPASLAGPIKKAYEVYCDIIDEAGGIAAIATILASNNLNLKNIGIVHNREFEEGVLRIEFYDEASSKRAAELLQKFRYIVYER
;
A
#
# COMPACT_ATOMS: atom_id res chain seq x y z
N MET A 1 -9.08 -24.40 20.92
CA MET A 1 -9.03 -23.10 21.63
C MET A 1 -9.22 -21.99 20.62
N ARG A 2 -9.86 -20.89 21.03
CA ARG A 2 -10.04 -19.68 20.23
C ARG A 2 -8.65 -19.13 19.84
N GLN A 3 -8.45 -18.76 18.58
CA GLN A 3 -7.21 -18.09 18.16
C GLN A 3 -7.17 -16.69 18.76
N LYS A 4 -6.01 -16.26 19.24
CA LYS A 4 -5.82 -14.95 19.91
C LYS A 4 -4.82 -14.09 19.16
N ILE A 5 -5.15 -12.82 18.95
CA ILE A 5 -4.32 -11.83 18.24
C ILE A 5 -4.14 -10.59 19.11
N GLY A 6 -2.90 -10.16 19.27
CA GLY A 6 -2.53 -8.96 20.01
C GLY A 6 -2.24 -7.77 19.10
N PHE A 7 -2.70 -6.60 19.49
CA PHE A 7 -2.38 -5.31 18.85
C PHE A 7 -1.72 -4.37 19.85
N ILE A 8 -0.60 -3.79 19.45
CA ILE A 8 0.08 -2.70 20.15
C ILE A 8 -0.02 -1.47 19.25
N GLY A 9 -1.03 -0.64 19.54
CA GLY A 9 -1.47 0.48 18.73
C GLY A 9 -2.68 0.13 17.85
N LEU A 10 -3.75 0.91 17.97
CA LEU A 10 -4.96 0.84 17.14
C LEU A 10 -5.16 2.13 16.34
N GLY A 11 -4.11 2.57 15.64
CA GLY A 11 -4.22 3.67 14.69
C GLY A 11 -5.05 3.31 13.44
N LEU A 12 -4.87 4.07 12.35
CA LEU A 12 -5.54 3.79 11.07
C LEU A 12 -5.29 2.34 10.61
N ILE A 13 -4.02 1.95 10.50
CA ILE A 13 -3.62 0.64 9.97
C ILE A 13 -3.96 -0.48 10.95
N GLY A 14 -3.51 -0.38 12.21
CA GLY A 14 -3.79 -1.38 13.24
C GLY A 14 -5.30 -1.62 13.44
N GLY A 15 -6.09 -0.54 13.50
CA GLY A 15 -7.54 -0.64 13.58
C GLY A 15 -8.16 -1.27 12.33
N SER A 16 -7.64 -0.99 11.15
CA SER A 16 -8.17 -1.54 9.90
C SER A 16 -7.92 -3.05 9.80
N ILE A 17 -6.73 -3.49 10.19
CA ILE A 17 -6.39 -4.92 10.29
C ILE A 17 -7.26 -5.59 11.36
N ALA A 18 -7.43 -4.98 12.54
CA ALA A 18 -8.29 -5.53 13.60
C ALA A 18 -9.76 -5.68 13.13
N ARG A 19 -10.29 -4.67 12.42
CA ARG A 19 -11.63 -4.74 11.80
C ARG A 19 -11.73 -5.83 10.75
N ALA A 20 -10.72 -5.95 9.87
CA ALA A 20 -10.67 -7.00 8.86
C ALA A 20 -10.67 -8.39 9.51
N ILE A 21 -9.89 -8.58 10.58
CA ILE A 21 -9.87 -9.82 11.35
C ILE A 21 -11.23 -10.09 11.97
N ARG A 22 -11.87 -9.11 12.62
CA ARG A 22 -13.22 -9.30 13.18
C ARG A 22 -14.24 -9.69 12.10
N GLN A 23 -14.12 -9.15 10.89
CA GLN A 23 -15.01 -9.46 9.76
C GLN A 23 -14.79 -10.87 9.22
N TYR A 24 -13.54 -11.28 8.98
CA TYR A 24 -13.21 -12.55 8.32
C TYR A 24 -12.99 -13.71 9.30
N PHE A 25 -12.70 -13.42 10.55
CA PHE A 25 -12.46 -14.35 11.65
C PHE A 25 -13.21 -13.88 12.91
N PRO A 26 -14.56 -13.85 12.89
CA PRO A 26 -15.38 -13.32 13.99
C PRO A 26 -15.12 -14.05 15.32
N ASP A 27 -14.75 -15.33 15.24
CA ASP A 27 -14.43 -16.16 16.39
C ASP A 27 -13.01 -15.95 16.91
N TYR A 28 -12.21 -15.00 16.45
CA TYR A 28 -10.87 -14.76 17.04
C TYR A 28 -10.96 -13.79 18.21
N GLU A 29 -10.19 -14.04 19.26
CA GLU A 29 -10.03 -13.11 20.38
C GLU A 29 -9.00 -12.04 20.01
N ILE A 30 -9.37 -10.77 20.17
CA ILE A 30 -8.49 -9.64 19.90
C ILE A 30 -8.22 -8.90 21.20
N VAL A 31 -6.95 -8.87 21.62
CA VAL A 31 -6.45 -8.02 22.68
C VAL A 31 -5.74 -6.82 22.07
N ALA A 32 -5.98 -5.63 22.61
CA ALA A 32 -5.31 -4.42 22.15
C ALA A 32 -4.85 -3.55 23.30
N PHE A 33 -3.65 -3.00 23.14
CA PHE A 33 -3.10 -1.92 23.93
C PHE A 33 -2.94 -0.68 23.05
N ASP A 34 -3.39 0.48 23.52
CA ASP A 34 -3.10 1.78 22.92
C ASP A 34 -2.90 2.80 24.05
N LYS A 35 -2.05 3.81 23.82
CA LYS A 35 -1.85 4.91 24.78
C LYS A 35 -3.10 5.78 24.92
N ASN A 36 -3.94 5.84 23.88
CA ASN A 36 -5.16 6.61 23.84
C ASN A 36 -6.32 5.72 24.33
N LYS A 37 -6.87 6.05 25.51
CA LYS A 37 -7.93 5.26 26.16
C LYS A 37 -9.24 5.37 25.41
N GLU A 38 -9.50 6.50 24.78
CA GLU A 38 -10.71 6.75 23.98
C GLU A 38 -10.76 5.82 22.76
N THR A 39 -9.59 5.52 22.17
CA THR A 39 -9.45 4.56 21.06
C THR A 39 -9.82 3.15 21.50
N LEU A 40 -9.32 2.70 22.65
CA LEU A 40 -9.67 1.39 23.20
C LEU A 40 -11.16 1.29 23.57
N ALA A 41 -11.70 2.34 24.17
CA ALA A 41 -13.13 2.41 24.52
C ALA A 41 -14.01 2.31 23.26
N LEU A 42 -13.69 3.07 22.21
CA LEU A 42 -14.43 3.04 20.95
C LEU A 42 -14.32 1.66 20.27
N ALA A 43 -13.12 1.07 20.21
CA ALA A 43 -12.91 -0.25 19.62
C ALA A 43 -13.67 -1.36 20.36
N THR A 44 -13.81 -1.24 21.68
CA THR A 44 -14.58 -2.16 22.52
C THR A 44 -16.08 -1.96 22.29
N GLN A 45 -16.55 -0.70 22.27
CA GLN A 45 -17.95 -0.36 22.01
C GLN A 45 -18.43 -0.90 20.65
N GLU A 46 -17.57 -0.87 19.65
CA GLU A 46 -17.84 -1.40 18.31
C GLU A 46 -17.61 -2.92 18.20
N SER A 47 -17.29 -3.60 19.30
CA SER A 47 -17.02 -5.04 19.36
C SER A 47 -15.88 -5.49 18.41
N VAL A 48 -14.96 -4.59 18.09
CA VAL A 48 -13.78 -4.92 17.29
C VAL A 48 -12.77 -5.68 18.14
N ILE A 49 -12.56 -5.26 19.38
CA ILE A 49 -11.66 -5.94 20.33
C ILE A 49 -12.45 -6.61 21.47
N ASP A 50 -11.92 -7.72 21.99
CA ASP A 50 -12.47 -8.42 23.15
C ASP A 50 -11.84 -7.91 24.46
N VAL A 51 -10.55 -7.54 24.42
CA VAL A 51 -9.79 -7.09 25.60
C VAL A 51 -9.07 -5.77 25.33
N ALA A 52 -9.44 -4.73 26.09
CA ALA A 52 -8.74 -3.45 26.14
C ALA A 52 -7.67 -3.47 27.25
N ALA A 53 -6.44 -3.80 26.90
CA ALA A 53 -5.31 -3.86 27.84
C ALA A 53 -4.78 -2.45 28.14
N THR A 54 -4.52 -2.16 29.42
CA THR A 54 -3.97 -0.86 29.87
C THR A 54 -2.45 -0.81 29.79
N THR A 55 -1.79 -1.97 29.70
CA THR A 55 -0.35 -2.15 29.53
C THR A 55 -0.09 -3.37 28.64
N ILE A 56 1.17 -3.60 28.25
CA ILE A 56 1.59 -4.84 27.57
C ILE A 56 1.94 -5.87 28.65
N ASP A 57 0.95 -6.67 29.03
CA ASP A 57 0.97 -7.61 30.15
C ASP A 57 0.61 -9.05 29.73
N ASP A 58 0.31 -9.91 30.71
CA ASP A 58 -0.03 -11.32 30.53
C ASP A 58 -1.21 -11.55 29.58
N ASN A 59 -2.03 -10.52 29.28
CA ASN A 59 -3.07 -10.63 28.26
C ASN A 59 -2.49 -10.94 26.87
N PHE A 60 -1.20 -10.68 26.62
CA PHE A 60 -0.53 -11.00 25.36
C PHE A 60 0.03 -12.42 25.28
N HIS A 61 -0.06 -13.23 26.35
CA HIS A 61 0.29 -14.64 26.28
C HIS A 61 -0.62 -15.41 25.30
N HIS A 62 -0.05 -16.46 24.68
CA HIS A 62 -0.73 -17.35 23.72
C HIS A 62 -1.30 -16.65 22.47
N CYS A 63 -0.87 -15.41 22.19
CA CYS A 63 -1.19 -14.75 20.92
C CYS A 63 -0.48 -15.45 19.76
N SER A 64 -1.23 -15.87 18.74
CA SER A 64 -0.65 -16.43 17.51
C SER A 64 -0.01 -15.36 16.65
N TYR A 65 -0.53 -14.13 16.70
CA TYR A 65 0.05 -12.95 16.09
C TYR A 65 0.09 -11.80 17.08
N ILE A 66 1.20 -11.04 17.11
CA ILE A 66 1.29 -9.77 17.83
C ILE A 66 1.70 -8.69 16.83
N PHE A 67 0.84 -7.69 16.65
CA PHE A 67 1.04 -6.58 15.71
C PHE A 67 1.58 -5.34 16.43
N LEU A 68 2.76 -4.89 16.02
CA LEU A 68 3.35 -3.61 16.38
C LEU A 68 2.88 -2.52 15.41
N CYS A 69 1.86 -1.78 15.81
CA CYS A 69 1.15 -0.79 14.99
C CYS A 69 1.33 0.66 15.48
N ALA A 70 2.14 0.87 16.53
CA ALA A 70 2.50 2.21 16.96
C ALA A 70 3.52 2.84 15.99
N PRO A 71 3.75 4.17 16.06
CA PRO A 71 4.80 4.79 15.26
C PRO A 71 6.15 4.12 15.52
N VAL A 72 6.98 4.01 14.48
CA VAL A 72 8.24 3.24 14.49
C VAL A 72 9.15 3.57 15.68
N SER A 73 9.21 4.83 16.11
CA SER A 73 10.01 5.26 17.28
C SER A 73 9.55 4.64 18.60
N PHE A 74 8.25 4.37 18.77
CA PHE A 74 7.69 3.73 19.97
C PHE A 74 7.74 2.21 19.88
N ASN A 75 7.62 1.65 18.66
CA ASN A 75 7.68 0.20 18.47
C ASN A 75 8.96 -0.42 19.00
N THR A 76 10.11 0.26 18.97
CA THR A 76 11.35 -0.26 19.58
C THR A 76 11.21 -0.51 21.10
N ALA A 77 10.51 0.37 21.82
CA ALA A 77 10.28 0.20 23.26
C ALA A 77 9.25 -0.90 23.54
N PHE A 78 8.21 -0.99 22.73
CA PHE A 78 7.19 -2.03 22.85
C PHE A 78 7.69 -3.41 22.44
N LEU A 79 8.61 -3.48 21.48
CA LEU A 79 9.25 -4.73 21.05
C LEU A 79 9.89 -5.46 22.23
N LYS A 80 10.62 -4.74 23.08
CA LYS A 80 11.24 -5.31 24.30
C LYS A 80 10.22 -5.83 25.31
N GLN A 81 9.04 -5.22 25.37
CA GLN A 81 7.96 -5.67 26.26
C GLN A 81 7.26 -6.90 25.67
N ALA A 82 6.89 -6.85 24.39
CA ALA A 82 6.23 -7.92 23.65
C ALA A 82 7.08 -9.20 23.60
N ALA A 83 8.41 -9.08 23.53
CA ALA A 83 9.34 -10.20 23.50
C ALA A 83 9.16 -11.19 24.67
N LYS A 84 8.67 -10.72 25.84
CA LYS A 84 8.45 -11.54 27.04
C LYS A 84 7.29 -12.53 26.91
N TYR A 85 6.37 -12.27 25.97
CA TYR A 85 5.13 -13.02 25.81
C TYR A 85 5.13 -13.92 24.58
N LEU A 86 6.25 -13.97 23.84
CA LEU A 86 6.41 -14.82 22.67
C LEU A 86 6.48 -16.30 23.07
N HIS A 87 5.89 -17.15 22.25
CA HIS A 87 6.01 -18.61 22.34
C HIS A 87 6.37 -19.19 20.98
N GLU A 88 6.69 -20.49 20.93
CA GLU A 88 7.22 -21.18 19.74
C GLU A 88 6.45 -20.88 18.45
N ASP A 89 5.12 -20.94 18.49
CA ASP A 89 4.25 -20.71 17.34
C ASP A 89 3.84 -19.24 17.12
N CYS A 90 4.25 -18.31 17.99
CA CYS A 90 3.91 -16.88 17.86
C CYS A 90 4.63 -16.26 16.66
N ILE A 91 3.92 -15.37 15.95
CA ILE A 91 4.48 -14.46 14.94
C ILE A 91 4.33 -13.03 15.44
N LEU A 92 5.45 -12.40 15.76
CA LEU A 92 5.54 -10.97 15.98
C LEU A 92 5.70 -10.27 14.63
N THR A 93 4.91 -9.24 14.38
CA THR A 93 4.93 -8.47 13.12
C THR A 93 4.78 -6.99 13.42
N ASP A 94 5.13 -6.16 12.45
CA ASP A 94 4.83 -4.73 12.43
C ASP A 94 4.06 -4.35 11.15
N VAL A 95 3.79 -3.06 10.98
CA VAL A 95 3.11 -2.50 9.80
C VAL A 95 3.82 -1.26 9.22
N GLY A 96 5.07 -1.01 9.62
CA GLY A 96 5.79 0.23 9.28
C GLY A 96 6.19 0.35 7.81
N SER A 97 6.41 1.57 7.33
CA SER A 97 6.85 1.82 5.95
C SER A 97 8.35 1.59 5.70
N VAL A 98 9.13 1.29 6.74
CA VAL A 98 10.58 1.02 6.70
C VAL A 98 10.86 -0.23 7.51
N LYS A 99 11.75 -1.11 7.04
CA LYS A 99 11.95 -2.47 7.57
C LYS A 99 13.33 -2.72 8.15
N THR A 100 14.40 -2.15 7.60
CA THR A 100 15.76 -2.38 8.08
C THR A 100 15.92 -2.03 9.56
N ASN A 101 15.35 -0.91 10.01
CA ASN A 101 15.51 -0.49 11.40
C ASN A 101 14.85 -1.45 12.39
N ILE A 102 13.64 -1.96 12.11
CA ILE A 102 12.95 -2.86 13.05
C ILE A 102 13.62 -4.23 13.05
N HIS A 103 14.10 -4.71 11.89
CA HIS A 103 14.87 -5.94 11.81
C HIS A 103 16.18 -5.87 12.61
N ARG A 104 16.90 -4.75 12.58
CA ARG A 104 18.10 -4.55 13.42
C ARG A 104 17.79 -4.60 14.92
N GLU A 105 16.66 -4.05 15.36
CA GLU A 105 16.24 -4.09 16.77
C GLU A 105 15.81 -5.51 17.21
N VAL A 106 15.14 -6.23 16.31
CA VAL A 106 14.75 -7.64 16.52
C VAL A 106 16.01 -8.52 16.62
N GLU A 107 16.99 -8.30 15.75
CA GLU A 107 18.29 -8.98 15.77
C GLU A 107 19.07 -8.72 17.05
N ALA A 108 19.12 -7.47 17.51
CA ALA A 108 19.77 -7.12 18.77
C ALA A 108 19.13 -7.79 20.00
N LEU A 109 17.87 -8.22 19.90
CA LEU A 109 17.13 -8.92 20.95
C LEU A 109 17.18 -10.45 20.82
N GLY A 110 17.72 -11.00 19.73
CA GLY A 110 17.79 -12.45 19.50
C GLY A 110 16.42 -13.11 19.28
N ILE A 111 15.44 -12.35 18.77
CA ILE A 111 14.05 -12.81 18.57
C ILE A 111 13.67 -12.92 17.09
N GLU A 112 14.64 -12.90 16.17
CA GLU A 112 14.42 -13.04 14.73
C GLU A 112 13.57 -14.25 14.33
N PRO A 113 13.71 -15.45 14.95
CA PRO A 113 12.89 -16.62 14.60
C PRO A 113 11.37 -16.45 14.86
N TYR A 114 10.98 -15.39 15.57
CA TYR A 114 9.59 -15.05 15.86
C TYR A 114 9.07 -13.88 15.03
N PHE A 115 9.92 -13.18 14.27
CA PHE A 115 9.56 -11.92 13.65
C PHE A 115 9.40 -12.02 12.13
N ILE A 116 8.26 -11.56 11.62
CA ILE A 116 8.07 -11.32 10.19
C ILE A 116 7.59 -9.87 10.06
N GLY A 117 8.45 -8.97 9.56
CA GLY A 117 8.09 -7.56 9.41
C GLY A 117 7.05 -7.38 8.31
N GLY A 118 6.09 -6.48 8.52
CA GLY A 118 4.95 -6.29 7.63
C GLY A 118 4.85 -4.85 7.11
N HIS A 119 4.43 -4.67 5.87
CA HIS A 119 4.12 -3.35 5.31
C HIS A 119 2.88 -3.47 4.39
N PRO A 120 1.67 -3.21 4.93
CA PRO A 120 0.50 -3.01 4.09
C PRO A 120 0.69 -1.71 3.29
N MET A 121 0.81 -1.81 1.97
CA MET A 121 0.93 -0.66 1.06
C MET A 121 -0.46 -0.06 0.78
N ALA A 122 -1.16 0.25 1.86
CA ALA A 122 -2.45 0.91 1.87
C ALA A 122 -2.43 2.03 2.91
N GLY A 123 -3.15 3.11 2.65
CA GLY A 123 -3.20 4.24 3.57
C GLY A 123 -4.27 5.25 3.17
N SER A 124 -4.46 6.21 4.07
CA SER A 124 -5.30 7.38 3.83
C SER A 124 -4.53 8.61 4.33
N GLU A 125 -4.86 9.75 3.77
CA GLU A 125 -4.53 11.08 4.28
C GLU A 125 -5.06 11.31 5.71
N LYS A 126 -6.10 10.56 6.12
CA LYS A 126 -6.66 10.59 7.47
C LYS A 126 -5.87 9.69 8.41
N SER A 127 -5.95 9.98 9.71
CA SER A 127 -5.23 9.25 10.76
C SER A 127 -6.14 8.83 11.90
N GLY A 128 -5.70 7.88 12.71
CA GLY A 128 -6.40 7.42 13.92
C GLY A 128 -7.46 6.34 13.66
N TYR A 129 -7.88 5.69 14.76
CA TYR A 129 -8.81 4.55 14.75
C TYR A 129 -10.16 4.85 14.10
N VAL A 130 -10.71 6.04 14.31
CA VAL A 130 -12.03 6.44 13.78
C VAL A 130 -12.09 6.39 12.24
N ASN A 131 -10.93 6.50 11.58
CA ASN A 131 -10.83 6.43 10.13
C ASN A 131 -10.48 5.03 9.63
N SER A 132 -10.32 4.05 10.52
CA SER A 132 -10.00 2.68 10.16
C SER A 132 -11.19 1.97 9.49
N LYS A 133 -10.89 1.11 8.52
CA LYS A 133 -11.89 0.40 7.73
C LYS A 133 -11.43 -1.03 7.49
N ALA A 134 -12.34 -2.00 7.61
CA ALA A 134 -12.02 -3.41 7.36
C ALA A 134 -11.44 -3.61 5.95
N MET A 135 -11.98 -2.88 4.95
CA MET A 135 -11.56 -3.04 3.56
C MET A 135 -10.27 -2.29 3.20
N LEU A 136 -9.60 -1.59 4.13
CA LEU A 136 -8.48 -0.70 3.80
C LEU A 136 -7.32 -1.43 3.11
N ILE A 137 -7.08 -2.68 3.49
CA ILE A 137 -5.96 -3.49 2.98
C ILE A 137 -6.37 -4.47 1.87
N GLU A 138 -7.64 -4.48 1.46
CA GLU A 138 -8.10 -5.39 0.42
C GLU A 138 -7.50 -5.01 -0.93
N ASN A 139 -7.04 -6.00 -1.68
CA ASN A 139 -6.32 -5.87 -2.95
C ASN A 139 -5.03 -5.02 -2.88
N ALA A 140 -4.60 -4.58 -1.69
CA ALA A 140 -3.34 -3.88 -1.52
C ALA A 140 -2.17 -4.87 -1.39
N TYR A 141 -1.01 -4.50 -1.94
CA TYR A 141 0.22 -5.23 -1.65
C TYR A 141 0.52 -5.18 -0.15
N TYR A 142 0.87 -6.32 0.43
CA TYR A 142 1.30 -6.43 1.81
C TYR A 142 2.67 -7.11 1.82
N VAL A 143 3.73 -6.31 1.96
CA VAL A 143 5.08 -6.85 1.96
C VAL A 143 5.38 -7.52 3.29
N LEU A 144 5.90 -8.74 3.22
CA LEU A 144 6.36 -9.56 4.33
C LEU A 144 7.87 -9.73 4.25
N THR A 145 8.55 -9.47 5.36
CA THR A 145 10.01 -9.51 5.48
C THR A 145 10.38 -10.43 6.63
N PRO A 146 10.55 -11.74 6.39
CA PRO A 146 10.87 -12.71 7.43
C PRO A 146 12.23 -12.42 8.07
N GLY A 147 12.31 -12.54 9.40
CA GLY A 147 13.57 -12.53 10.13
C GLY A 147 14.42 -13.77 9.85
N LYS A 148 15.69 -13.71 10.21
CA LYS A 148 16.58 -14.88 10.10
C LYS A 148 16.11 -16.00 11.03
N GLY A 149 16.07 -17.23 10.52
CA GLY A 149 15.66 -18.41 11.31
C GLY A 149 14.15 -18.58 11.48
N VAL A 150 13.32 -17.72 10.89
CA VAL A 150 11.88 -18.00 10.78
C VAL A 150 11.67 -19.23 9.90
N SER A 151 10.86 -20.19 10.37
CA SER A 151 10.56 -21.41 9.62
C SER A 151 9.64 -21.12 8.44
N GLN A 152 9.79 -21.89 7.36
CA GLN A 152 8.93 -21.78 6.18
C GLN A 152 7.44 -21.94 6.53
N LYS A 153 7.13 -22.84 7.46
CA LYS A 153 5.76 -23.03 7.99
C LYS A 153 5.15 -21.74 8.56
N LYS A 154 5.91 -20.92 9.28
CA LYS A 154 5.43 -19.63 9.81
C LYS A 154 5.21 -18.62 8.69
N ILE A 155 6.11 -18.59 7.70
CA ILE A 155 6.01 -17.71 6.54
C ILE A 155 4.74 -18.04 5.75
N ASP A 156 4.53 -19.31 5.40
CA ASP A 156 3.35 -19.77 4.67
C ASP A 156 2.05 -19.46 5.42
N ARG A 157 2.02 -19.76 6.72
CA ARG A 157 0.86 -19.45 7.58
C ARG A 157 0.54 -17.95 7.59
N TYR A 158 1.55 -17.09 7.61
CA TYR A 158 1.32 -15.65 7.61
C TYR A 158 0.89 -15.12 6.23
N MET A 159 1.45 -15.66 5.14
CA MET A 159 0.98 -15.35 3.78
C MET A 159 -0.49 -15.73 3.60
N GLU A 160 -0.89 -16.93 4.03
CA GLU A 160 -2.29 -17.39 3.99
C GLU A 160 -3.20 -16.48 4.83
N PHE A 161 -2.76 -16.11 6.03
CA PHE A 161 -3.50 -15.18 6.88
C PHE A 161 -3.71 -13.82 6.22
N VAL A 162 -2.65 -13.22 5.65
CA VAL A 162 -2.72 -11.93 4.94
C VAL A 162 -3.63 -12.02 3.72
N GLN A 163 -3.56 -13.13 2.97
CA GLN A 163 -4.44 -13.38 1.82
C GLN A 163 -5.90 -13.56 2.23
N ALA A 164 -6.17 -14.18 3.39
CA ALA A 164 -7.52 -14.32 3.93
C ALA A 164 -8.13 -12.96 4.33
N LEU A 165 -7.29 -11.98 4.69
CA LEU A 165 -7.69 -10.57 4.85
C LEU A 165 -7.81 -9.81 3.52
N ARG A 166 -7.79 -10.54 2.39
CA ARG A 166 -7.90 -10.05 1.00
C ARG A 166 -6.77 -9.14 0.53
N ALA A 167 -5.67 -9.06 1.26
CA ALA A 167 -4.46 -8.38 0.81
C ALA A 167 -3.63 -9.29 -0.11
N ILE A 168 -2.64 -8.73 -0.78
CA ILE A 168 -1.75 -9.43 -1.73
C ILE A 168 -0.37 -9.58 -1.07
N PRO A 169 -0.07 -10.73 -0.42
CA PRO A 169 1.21 -10.91 0.25
C PRO A 169 2.36 -10.97 -0.76
N VAL A 170 3.47 -10.29 -0.44
CA VAL A 170 4.71 -10.30 -1.22
C VAL A 170 5.90 -10.50 -0.29
N LEU A 171 6.73 -11.51 -0.52
CA LEU A 171 7.94 -11.73 0.27
C LEU A 171 9.11 -10.93 -0.29
N LEU A 172 9.81 -10.20 0.57
CA LEU A 172 11.06 -9.49 0.25
C LEU A 172 12.06 -9.57 1.40
N ASP A 173 13.35 -9.46 1.08
CA ASP A 173 14.37 -9.11 2.08
C ASP A 173 14.13 -7.67 2.58
N TYR A 174 14.35 -7.43 3.88
CA TYR A 174 14.06 -6.13 4.48
C TYR A 174 14.94 -4.98 3.95
N ARG A 175 16.17 -5.25 3.52
CA ARG A 175 17.03 -4.22 2.87
C ARG A 175 16.55 -3.94 1.46
N GLN A 176 16.19 -5.00 0.73
CA GLN A 176 15.61 -4.86 -0.61
C GLN A 176 14.32 -4.06 -0.56
N HIS A 177 13.44 -4.32 0.41
CA HIS A 177 12.24 -3.54 0.66
C HIS A 177 12.55 -2.04 0.82
N ASP A 178 13.52 -1.68 1.66
CA ASP A 178 13.83 -0.29 1.95
C ASP A 178 14.47 0.44 0.76
N TYR A 179 15.24 -0.27 -0.08
CA TYR A 179 15.74 0.26 -1.34
C TYR A 179 14.61 0.47 -2.36
N VAL A 180 13.74 -0.53 -2.52
CA VAL A 180 12.60 -0.47 -3.45
C VAL A 180 11.66 0.66 -3.05
N THR A 181 11.20 0.69 -1.79
CA THR A 181 10.32 1.76 -1.30
C THR A 181 11.01 3.12 -1.24
N GLY A 182 12.32 3.14 -0.97
CA GLY A 182 13.16 4.32 -1.13
C GLY A 182 13.04 4.94 -2.52
N THR A 183 13.04 4.10 -3.56
CA THR A 183 13.02 4.52 -4.97
C THR A 183 11.60 4.85 -5.45
N ILE A 184 10.63 3.98 -5.22
CA ILE A 184 9.29 4.10 -5.83
C ILE A 184 8.27 4.85 -4.95
N SER A 185 8.61 5.18 -3.70
CA SER A 185 7.73 5.88 -2.76
C SER A 185 8.41 7.08 -2.10
N HIS A 186 9.56 6.88 -1.45
CA HIS A 186 10.17 7.93 -0.63
C HIS A 186 10.76 9.07 -1.47
N LEU A 187 11.54 8.72 -2.49
CA LEU A 187 12.09 9.70 -3.43
C LEU A 187 10.98 10.54 -4.10
N PRO A 188 9.89 9.97 -4.66
CA PRO A 188 8.77 10.74 -5.18
C PRO A 188 8.18 11.77 -4.20
N HIS A 189 8.03 11.42 -2.91
CA HIS A 189 7.53 12.37 -1.91
C HIS A 189 8.51 13.51 -1.64
N ILE A 190 9.80 13.21 -1.60
CA ILE A 190 10.85 14.23 -1.45
C ILE A 190 10.86 15.18 -2.65
N ILE A 191 10.77 14.64 -3.87
CA ILE A 191 10.70 15.44 -5.11
C ILE A 191 9.44 16.31 -5.12
N ALA A 192 8.28 15.75 -4.78
CA ALA A 192 7.03 16.51 -4.73
C ALA A 192 7.11 17.66 -3.72
N ALA A 193 7.62 17.40 -2.52
CA ALA A 193 7.77 18.42 -1.48
C ALA A 193 8.82 19.49 -1.86
N SER A 194 9.96 19.10 -2.42
CA SER A 194 10.99 20.03 -2.86
C SER A 194 10.53 20.88 -4.05
N LEU A 195 9.77 20.31 -4.98
CA LEU A 195 9.18 21.04 -6.11
C LEU A 195 8.17 22.09 -5.65
N VAL A 196 7.29 21.76 -4.69
CA VAL A 196 6.35 22.73 -4.10
C VAL A 196 7.10 23.86 -3.38
N ASN A 197 8.13 23.52 -2.61
CA ASN A 197 8.94 24.53 -1.93
C ASN A 197 9.71 25.42 -2.93
N PHE A 198 10.28 24.84 -3.98
CA PHE A 198 10.97 25.59 -5.02
C PHE A 198 10.03 26.61 -5.67
N VAL A 199 8.83 26.19 -6.10
CA VAL A 199 7.83 27.10 -6.67
C VAL A 199 7.44 28.20 -5.69
N ARG A 200 7.19 27.86 -4.41
CA ARG A 200 6.89 28.86 -3.36
C ARG A 200 8.02 29.89 -3.23
N ASP A 201 9.27 29.43 -3.20
CA ASP A 201 10.43 30.27 -2.92
C ASP A 201 10.84 31.13 -4.14
N THR A 202 10.45 30.72 -5.35
CA THR A 202 10.68 31.47 -6.60
C THR A 202 9.46 32.20 -7.14
N ASP A 203 8.32 32.16 -6.42
CA ASP A 203 7.09 32.81 -6.88
C ASP A 203 7.25 34.34 -6.89
N THR A 204 6.42 35.00 -7.70
CA THR A 204 6.33 36.46 -7.69
C THR A 204 5.63 36.94 -6.42
N LYS A 205 5.75 38.24 -6.11
CA LYS A 205 5.06 38.83 -4.95
C LYS A 205 3.53 38.69 -5.04
N GLU A 206 3.02 38.63 -6.27
CA GLU A 206 1.61 38.46 -6.60
C GLU A 206 1.15 37.00 -6.65
N GLU A 207 2.02 36.05 -6.28
CA GLU A 207 1.76 34.60 -6.30
C GLU A 207 1.34 34.07 -7.69
N LEU A 208 1.97 34.55 -8.76
CA LEU A 208 1.60 34.20 -10.13
C LEU A 208 1.71 32.69 -10.38
N MET A 209 2.78 32.03 -9.91
CA MET A 209 2.97 30.60 -10.11
C MET A 209 1.91 29.79 -9.36
N LYS A 210 1.61 30.16 -8.10
CA LYS A 210 0.52 29.56 -7.33
C LYS A 210 -0.84 29.69 -8.02
N ASN A 211 -1.12 30.85 -8.62
CA ASN A 211 -2.38 31.11 -9.32
C ASN A 211 -2.49 30.36 -10.65
N LEU A 212 -1.37 30.15 -11.34
CA LEU A 212 -1.29 29.39 -12.59
C LEU A 212 -1.07 27.89 -12.39
N ALA A 213 -0.77 27.44 -11.17
CA ALA A 213 -0.59 26.04 -10.82
C ALA A 213 -1.93 25.27 -10.92
N ALA A 214 -2.26 24.85 -12.14
CA ALA A 214 -3.44 24.07 -12.48
C ALA A 214 -3.06 22.67 -13.01
N GLY A 215 -4.00 21.73 -12.91
CA GLY A 215 -3.90 20.37 -13.47
C GLY A 215 -2.63 19.63 -13.04
N GLY A 216 -1.70 19.45 -13.99
CA GLY A 216 -0.54 18.58 -13.85
C GLY A 216 0.38 18.90 -12.66
N PHE A 217 0.56 20.18 -12.29
CA PHE A 217 1.35 20.53 -11.11
C PHE A 217 0.70 19.99 -9.82
N LYS A 218 -0.61 20.20 -9.65
CA LYS A 218 -1.36 19.71 -8.47
C LYS A 218 -1.39 18.18 -8.44
N ASP A 219 -1.47 17.53 -9.59
CA ASP A 219 -1.51 16.06 -9.66
C ASP A 219 -0.16 15.44 -9.28
N ILE A 220 0.95 15.95 -9.82
CA ILE A 220 2.31 15.49 -9.50
C ILE A 220 2.65 15.78 -8.03
N THR A 221 2.21 16.92 -7.50
CA THR A 221 2.53 17.36 -6.14
C THR A 221 1.49 16.95 -5.09
N ARG A 222 0.43 16.22 -5.46
CA ARG A 222 -0.64 15.78 -4.55
C ARG A 222 -0.10 15.11 -3.28
N ILE A 223 0.95 14.31 -3.42
CA ILE A 223 1.56 13.57 -2.32
C ILE A 223 2.37 14.45 -1.35
N ALA A 224 2.71 15.69 -1.72
CA ALA A 224 3.36 16.65 -0.84
C ALA A 224 2.45 17.10 0.32
N SER A 225 1.13 16.91 0.21
CA SER A 225 0.17 17.16 1.30
C SER A 225 0.11 16.06 2.36
N SER A 226 0.97 15.04 2.28
CA SER A 226 1.06 13.96 3.26
C SER A 226 1.57 14.44 4.63
N SER A 227 1.34 13.64 5.68
CA SER A 227 1.76 13.98 7.06
C SER A 227 3.27 14.27 7.17
N PRO A 228 3.67 15.49 7.59
CA PRO A 228 5.08 15.83 7.76
C PRO A 228 5.79 14.97 8.80
N THR A 229 5.13 14.64 9.92
CA THR A 229 5.70 13.79 10.98
C THR A 229 6.00 12.38 10.49
N MET A 230 5.10 11.80 9.68
CA MET A 230 5.32 10.48 9.08
C MET A 230 6.54 10.49 8.15
N TRP A 231 6.60 11.48 7.24
CA TRP A 231 7.69 11.59 6.28
C TRP A 231 9.04 11.92 6.92
N GLN A 232 9.04 12.74 7.98
CA GLN A 232 10.22 12.95 8.81
C GLN A 232 10.76 11.61 9.36
N HIS A 233 9.88 10.78 9.94
CA HIS A 233 10.29 9.48 10.47
C HIS A 233 10.80 8.53 9.38
N ILE A 234 10.12 8.47 8.23
CA ILE A 234 10.54 7.65 7.08
C ILE A 234 11.95 8.08 6.62
N CYS A 235 12.17 9.38 6.43
CA CYS A 235 13.47 9.91 6.02
C CYS A 235 14.58 9.60 7.02
N LEU A 236 14.30 9.72 8.32
CA LEU A 236 15.27 9.42 9.37
C LEU A 236 15.59 7.92 9.47
N LYS A 237 14.58 7.04 9.29
CA LYS A 237 14.76 5.59 9.42
C LYS A 237 15.31 4.92 8.17
N ASN A 238 15.06 5.49 6.99
CA ASN A 238 15.60 5.01 5.72
C ASN A 238 16.67 5.94 5.12
N LYS A 239 17.38 6.68 5.99
CA LYS A 239 18.35 7.73 5.61
C LYS A 239 19.41 7.23 4.62
N GLU A 240 20.01 6.08 4.89
CA GLU A 240 21.12 5.54 4.08
C GLU A 240 20.71 5.32 2.62
N TYR A 241 19.58 4.63 2.38
CA TYR A 241 19.09 4.40 1.03
C TYR A 241 18.55 5.67 0.39
N ILE A 242 17.76 6.47 1.11
CA ILE A 242 17.22 7.73 0.58
C ILE A 242 18.34 8.66 0.14
N SER A 243 19.39 8.83 0.94
CA SER A 243 20.51 9.72 0.60
C SER A 243 21.23 9.25 -0.66
N ARG A 244 21.45 7.94 -0.79
CA ARG A 244 22.10 7.36 -1.98
C ARG A 244 21.22 7.56 -3.23
N ILE A 245 19.95 7.17 -3.14
CA ILE A 245 18.98 7.26 -4.24
C ILE A 245 18.77 8.72 -4.67
N LEU A 246 18.71 9.65 -3.72
CA LEU A 246 18.60 11.08 -4.02
C LEU A 246 19.85 11.60 -4.75
N GLY A 247 21.05 11.15 -4.37
CA GLY A 247 22.28 11.45 -5.11
C GLY A 247 22.26 10.92 -6.54
N GLU A 248 21.80 9.68 -6.73
CA GLU A 248 21.59 9.08 -8.05
C GLU A 248 20.59 9.89 -8.90
N TYR A 249 19.51 10.38 -8.29
CA TYR A 249 18.52 11.22 -8.97
C TYR A 249 19.03 12.63 -9.30
N VAL A 250 19.85 13.23 -8.43
CA VAL A 250 20.51 14.52 -8.72
C VAL A 250 21.39 14.41 -9.96
N MET A 251 22.20 13.35 -10.07
CA MET A 251 22.99 13.10 -11.28
C MET A 251 22.11 12.94 -12.53
N GLU A 252 20.92 12.37 -12.40
CA GLU A 252 19.98 12.28 -13.53
C GLU A 252 19.45 13.65 -13.94
N LEU A 253 19.11 14.52 -12.99
CA LEU A 253 18.72 15.91 -13.29
C LEU A 253 19.85 16.70 -13.95
N GLU A 254 21.11 16.48 -13.56
CA GLU A 254 22.28 17.10 -14.20
C GLU A 254 22.43 16.66 -15.66
N LYS A 255 22.21 15.38 -15.97
CA LYS A 255 22.20 14.89 -17.36
C LYS A 255 21.07 15.55 -18.17
N VAL A 256 19.86 15.61 -17.62
CA VAL A 256 18.72 16.24 -18.30
C VAL A 256 19.01 17.71 -18.58
N LYS A 257 19.62 18.42 -17.62
CA LYS A 257 20.06 19.81 -17.81
C LYS A 257 21.08 19.92 -18.95
N ASP A 258 22.11 19.06 -19.00
CA ASP A 258 23.12 19.08 -20.06
C ASP A 258 22.54 18.82 -21.45
N LEU A 259 21.57 17.91 -21.57
CA LEU A 259 20.83 17.68 -22.83
C LEU A 259 20.13 18.95 -23.31
N ILE A 260 19.51 19.70 -22.40
CA ILE A 260 18.82 20.96 -22.70
C ILE A 260 19.82 22.06 -23.07
N ASP A 261 20.89 22.24 -22.29
CA ASP A 261 21.92 23.27 -22.53
C ASP A 261 22.59 23.11 -23.89
N ARG A 262 22.70 21.87 -24.38
CA ARG A 262 23.31 21.53 -25.68
C ARG A 262 22.32 21.48 -26.84
N GLU A 263 21.03 21.71 -26.57
CA GLU A 263 19.96 21.56 -27.55
C GLU A 263 19.97 20.17 -28.23
N ASP A 264 20.27 19.11 -27.46
CA ASP A 264 20.34 17.73 -27.97
C ASP A 264 18.93 17.16 -28.23
N GLU A 265 18.40 17.44 -29.42
CA GLU A 265 17.04 17.04 -29.83
C GLU A 265 16.77 15.55 -29.63
N GLN A 266 17.73 14.68 -30.01
CA GLN A 266 17.56 13.22 -29.91
C GLN A 266 17.64 12.75 -28.46
N GLY A 267 18.58 13.28 -27.68
CA GLY A 267 18.68 12.96 -26.25
C GLY A 267 17.41 13.35 -25.49
N ILE A 268 16.85 14.53 -25.76
CA ILE A 268 15.59 15.01 -25.18
C ILE A 268 14.42 14.11 -25.61
N TYR A 269 14.33 13.74 -26.89
CA TYR A 269 13.30 12.82 -27.37
C TYR A 269 13.36 11.48 -26.63
N HIS A 270 14.55 10.88 -26.54
CA HIS A 270 14.74 9.59 -25.87
C HIS A 270 14.40 9.63 -24.38
N LEU A 271 14.67 10.73 -23.67
CA LEU A 271 14.27 10.91 -22.27
C LEU A 271 12.74 10.73 -22.10
N PHE A 272 11.95 11.41 -22.93
CA PHE A 272 10.49 11.36 -22.86
C PHE A 272 9.93 10.04 -23.39
N ASP A 273 10.50 9.47 -24.46
CA ASP A 273 10.02 8.20 -25.01
C ASP A 273 10.30 7.03 -24.06
N ASN A 274 11.51 6.95 -23.48
CA ASN A 274 11.86 5.91 -22.52
C ASN A 274 10.98 5.98 -21.26
N SER A 275 10.73 7.18 -20.73
CA SER A 275 9.86 7.36 -19.57
C SER A 275 8.40 7.00 -19.88
N ARG A 276 7.89 7.35 -21.07
CA ARG A 276 6.57 6.94 -21.55
C ARG A 276 6.46 5.41 -21.65
N ASN A 277 7.43 4.75 -22.27
CA ASN A 277 7.42 3.31 -22.48
C ASN A 277 7.46 2.54 -21.16
N TYR A 278 8.35 2.94 -20.24
CA TYR A 278 8.42 2.31 -18.92
C TYR A 278 7.16 2.60 -18.07
N ARG A 279 6.60 3.80 -18.14
CA ARG A 279 5.35 4.13 -17.42
C ARG A 279 4.17 3.30 -17.94
N ASN A 280 4.05 3.16 -19.25
CA ASN A 280 2.94 2.44 -19.88
C ASN A 280 3.05 0.91 -19.69
N SER A 281 4.22 0.38 -19.35
CA SER A 281 4.40 -1.05 -19.04
C SER A 281 4.02 -1.40 -17.60
N ILE A 282 3.89 -0.41 -16.70
CA ILE A 282 3.43 -0.64 -15.33
C ILE A 282 1.99 -1.18 -15.41
N PRO A 283 1.73 -2.41 -14.91
CA PRO A 283 0.40 -2.98 -14.97
C PRO A 283 -0.62 -2.06 -14.31
N ALA A 284 -1.71 -1.79 -15.01
CA ALA A 284 -2.86 -1.09 -14.43
C ALA A 284 -3.61 -1.97 -13.40
N SER A 285 -3.18 -3.21 -13.20
CA SER A 285 -3.68 -4.17 -12.21
C SER A 285 -2.71 -4.34 -11.03
N LEU A 286 -3.24 -4.41 -9.81
CA LEU A 286 -2.49 -4.81 -8.60
C LEU A 286 -2.13 -6.32 -8.57
N ALA A 287 -2.32 -7.05 -9.67
CA ALA A 287 -1.82 -8.41 -9.79
C ALA A 287 -0.29 -8.35 -9.83
N GLY A 288 0.38 -8.97 -8.85
CA GLY A 288 1.84 -9.07 -8.81
C GLY A 288 2.46 -9.63 -10.12
N PRO A 289 3.79 -9.60 -10.24
CA PRO A 289 4.54 -9.70 -11.51
C PRO A 289 4.38 -11.00 -12.33
N ILE A 290 3.51 -11.94 -11.93
CA ILE A 290 3.41 -13.29 -12.51
C ILE A 290 1.95 -13.73 -12.81
N LYS A 291 0.91 -12.95 -12.47
CA LYS A 291 -0.46 -13.37 -12.78
C LYS A 291 -0.90 -12.88 -14.15
N LYS A 292 -1.35 -13.79 -15.03
CA LYS A 292 -2.13 -13.46 -16.22
C LYS A 292 -3.26 -12.50 -15.81
N ALA A 293 -3.34 -11.36 -16.48
CA ALA A 293 -4.47 -10.47 -16.34
C ALA A 293 -5.62 -11.04 -17.19
N TYR A 294 -6.81 -11.16 -16.60
CA TYR A 294 -8.01 -11.61 -17.29
C TYR A 294 -8.86 -10.39 -17.60
N GLU A 295 -8.70 -9.85 -18.80
CA GLU A 295 -9.19 -8.52 -19.17
C GLU A 295 -10.19 -8.59 -20.32
N VAL A 296 -11.21 -7.74 -20.25
CA VAL A 296 -12.20 -7.53 -21.30
C VAL A 296 -12.22 -6.04 -21.59
N TYR A 297 -12.07 -5.68 -22.86
CA TYR A 297 -12.18 -4.29 -23.33
C TYR A 297 -13.54 -4.14 -24.00
N CYS A 298 -14.31 -3.16 -23.57
CA CYS A 298 -15.67 -2.94 -24.04
C CYS A 298 -15.81 -1.50 -24.52
N ASP A 299 -16.28 -1.29 -25.75
CA ASP A 299 -16.60 0.07 -26.21
C ASP A 299 -17.75 0.63 -25.36
N ILE A 300 -17.60 1.90 -24.96
CA ILE A 300 -18.60 2.64 -24.20
C ILE A 300 -18.86 4.00 -24.84
N ILE A 301 -20.14 4.36 -24.87
CA ILE A 301 -20.56 5.72 -25.21
C ILE A 301 -20.34 6.59 -23.96
N ASP A 302 -19.74 7.76 -24.14
CA ASP A 302 -19.53 8.75 -23.07
C ASP A 302 -20.85 9.46 -22.73
N GLU A 303 -21.72 8.74 -22.04
CA GLU A 303 -23.00 9.24 -21.55
C GLU A 303 -23.25 8.83 -20.09
N ALA A 304 -24.11 9.61 -19.42
CA ALA A 304 -24.52 9.32 -18.06
C ALA A 304 -25.16 7.92 -17.98
N GLY A 305 -24.51 7.02 -17.22
CA GLY A 305 -25.00 5.65 -17.02
C GLY A 305 -24.33 4.58 -17.89
N GLY A 306 -23.47 4.92 -18.86
CA GLY A 306 -22.81 3.92 -19.71
C GLY A 306 -22.02 2.87 -18.91
N ILE A 307 -21.19 3.31 -17.96
CA ILE A 307 -20.47 2.41 -17.04
C ILE A 307 -21.43 1.66 -16.11
N ALA A 308 -22.48 2.32 -15.63
CA ALA A 308 -23.44 1.73 -14.71
C ALA A 308 -24.22 0.58 -15.35
N ALA A 309 -24.56 0.69 -16.64
CA ALA A 309 -25.25 -0.35 -17.40
C ALA A 309 -24.40 -1.62 -17.48
N ILE A 310 -23.13 -1.49 -17.86
CA ILE A 310 -22.17 -2.60 -17.92
C ILE A 310 -21.96 -3.22 -16.54
N ALA A 311 -21.70 -2.38 -15.52
CA ALA A 311 -21.50 -2.86 -14.15
C ALA A 311 -22.74 -3.62 -13.63
N THR A 312 -23.95 -3.15 -13.96
CA THR A 312 -25.21 -3.80 -13.60
C THR A 312 -25.37 -5.14 -14.30
N ILE A 313 -25.11 -5.22 -15.60
CA ILE A 313 -25.17 -6.46 -16.38
C ILE A 313 -24.27 -7.53 -15.75
N LEU A 314 -23.03 -7.16 -15.43
CA LEU A 314 -22.04 -8.07 -14.84
C LEU A 314 -22.45 -8.48 -13.41
N ALA A 315 -22.86 -7.52 -12.58
CA ALA A 315 -23.32 -7.78 -11.21
C ALA A 315 -24.57 -8.68 -11.16
N SER A 316 -25.57 -8.44 -12.00
CA SER A 316 -26.79 -9.27 -12.10
C SER A 316 -26.51 -10.72 -12.54
N ASN A 317 -25.30 -10.99 -13.05
CA ASN A 317 -24.85 -12.33 -13.43
C ASN A 317 -23.81 -12.92 -12.47
N ASN A 318 -23.64 -12.32 -11.28
CA ASN A 318 -22.68 -12.72 -10.25
C ASN A 318 -21.22 -12.71 -10.73
N LEU A 319 -20.85 -11.76 -11.59
CA LEU A 319 -19.48 -11.56 -12.02
C LEU A 319 -18.83 -10.45 -11.19
N ASN A 320 -17.86 -10.84 -10.36
CA ASN A 320 -17.11 -9.90 -9.54
C ASN A 320 -15.98 -9.28 -10.35
N LEU A 321 -15.93 -7.94 -10.31
CA LEU A 321 -14.87 -7.17 -10.96
C LEU A 321 -13.68 -7.06 -10.02
N LYS A 322 -12.49 -7.31 -10.55
CA LYS A 322 -11.23 -7.04 -9.87
C LYS A 322 -10.79 -5.59 -10.06
N ASN A 323 -10.99 -5.05 -11.27
CA ASN A 323 -10.72 -3.66 -11.60
C ASN A 323 -11.61 -3.20 -12.77
N ILE A 324 -11.85 -1.90 -12.87
CA ILE A 324 -12.60 -1.29 -13.96
C ILE A 324 -12.07 0.12 -14.20
N GLY A 325 -11.83 0.48 -15.45
CA GLY A 325 -11.29 1.80 -15.78
C GLY A 325 -11.47 2.18 -17.24
N ILE A 326 -11.60 3.47 -17.48
CA ILE A 326 -11.64 4.02 -18.84
C ILE A 326 -10.20 4.11 -19.37
N VAL A 327 -9.97 3.58 -20.57
CA VAL A 327 -8.70 3.70 -21.28
C VAL A 327 -8.83 4.84 -22.28
N HIS A 328 -8.08 5.92 -22.04
CA HIS A 328 -7.92 7.00 -23.00
C HIS A 328 -6.68 6.74 -23.86
N ASN A 329 -6.81 5.94 -24.91
CA ASN A 329 -5.73 5.75 -25.88
C ASN A 329 -6.13 6.32 -27.23
N ARG A 330 -5.25 7.13 -27.85
CA ARG A 330 -5.51 7.83 -29.14
C ARG A 330 -5.69 6.89 -30.35
N GLU A 331 -5.60 5.57 -30.16
CA GLU A 331 -5.84 4.54 -31.18
C GLU A 331 -7.32 4.10 -31.26
N PHE A 332 -8.16 4.48 -30.28
CA PHE A 332 -9.59 4.18 -30.28
C PHE A 332 -10.36 5.51 -30.30
N GLU A 333 -11.24 5.69 -31.31
CA GLU A 333 -12.03 6.94 -31.47
C GLU A 333 -13.11 7.10 -30.39
N GLU A 334 -13.52 6.01 -29.75
CA GLU A 334 -14.55 5.96 -28.70
C GLU A 334 -13.94 5.56 -27.33
N GLY A 335 -14.63 5.91 -26.24
CA GLY A 335 -14.17 5.54 -24.89
C GLY A 335 -14.18 4.02 -24.72
N VAL A 336 -13.04 3.43 -24.34
CA VAL A 336 -12.98 1.98 -24.08
C VAL A 336 -12.94 1.75 -22.58
N LEU A 337 -13.84 0.89 -22.09
CA LEU A 337 -13.86 0.42 -20.72
C LEU A 337 -13.06 -0.88 -20.60
N ARG A 338 -11.96 -0.83 -19.85
CA ARG A 338 -11.19 -2.03 -19.46
C ARG A 338 -11.78 -2.59 -18.17
N ILE A 339 -12.11 -3.88 -18.20
CA ILE A 339 -12.71 -4.62 -17.08
C ILE A 339 -11.82 -5.82 -16.77
N GLU A 340 -11.37 -5.94 -15.54
CA GLU A 340 -10.48 -7.00 -15.08
C GLU A 340 -11.21 -7.95 -14.15
N PHE A 341 -10.93 -9.26 -14.29
CA PHE A 341 -11.53 -10.34 -13.51
C PHE A 341 -10.49 -11.12 -12.70
N TYR A 342 -10.96 -11.87 -11.70
CA TYR A 342 -10.10 -12.68 -10.84
C TYR A 342 -9.61 -13.97 -11.51
N ASP A 343 -10.35 -14.47 -12.51
CA ASP A 343 -10.10 -15.74 -13.20
C ASP A 343 -10.56 -15.69 -14.68
N GLU A 344 -10.04 -16.61 -15.48
CA GLU A 344 -10.31 -16.71 -16.93
C GLU A 344 -11.77 -17.03 -17.24
N ALA A 345 -12.43 -17.85 -16.41
CA ALA A 345 -13.82 -18.26 -16.64
C ALA A 345 -14.77 -17.08 -16.47
N SER A 346 -14.55 -16.25 -15.46
CA SER A 346 -15.27 -15.00 -15.23
C SER A 346 -15.07 -14.01 -16.38
N SER A 347 -13.84 -13.88 -16.89
CA SER A 347 -13.53 -13.00 -18.04
C SER A 347 -14.22 -13.46 -19.32
N LYS A 348 -14.13 -14.75 -19.69
CA LYS A 348 -14.83 -15.29 -20.87
C LYS A 348 -16.34 -15.14 -20.77
N ARG A 349 -16.91 -15.47 -19.61
CA ARG A 349 -18.35 -15.33 -19.37
C ARG A 349 -18.79 -13.87 -19.45
N ALA A 350 -17.97 -12.93 -19.00
CA ALA A 350 -18.24 -11.51 -19.13
C ALA A 350 -18.22 -11.06 -20.59
N ALA A 351 -17.23 -11.48 -21.38
CA ALA A 351 -17.14 -11.14 -22.80
C ALA A 351 -18.36 -11.66 -23.58
N GLU A 352 -18.72 -12.93 -23.41
CA GLU A 352 -19.92 -13.53 -24.01
C GLU A 352 -21.21 -12.79 -23.59
N LEU A 353 -21.29 -12.39 -22.32
CA LEU A 353 -22.46 -11.69 -21.80
C LEU A 353 -22.59 -10.29 -22.39
N LEU A 354 -21.50 -9.52 -22.42
CA LEU A 354 -21.49 -8.16 -22.98
C LEU A 354 -21.79 -8.18 -24.48
N GLN A 355 -21.26 -9.16 -25.23
CA GLN A 355 -21.62 -9.39 -26.62
C GLN A 355 -23.12 -9.71 -26.81
N LYS A 356 -23.73 -10.50 -25.91
CA LYS A 356 -25.19 -10.75 -25.94
C LYS A 356 -26.01 -9.47 -25.74
N PHE A 357 -25.49 -8.51 -24.97
CA PHE A 357 -26.07 -7.19 -24.80
C PHE A 357 -25.66 -6.20 -25.91
N ARG A 358 -25.03 -6.68 -26.99
CA ARG A 358 -24.60 -5.91 -28.17
C ARG A 358 -23.49 -4.89 -27.93
N TYR A 359 -22.72 -5.04 -26.86
CA TYR A 359 -21.47 -4.31 -26.72
C TYR A 359 -20.39 -4.88 -27.65
N ILE A 360 -19.54 -4.01 -28.19
CA ILE A 360 -18.34 -4.42 -28.91
C ILE A 360 -17.28 -4.76 -27.87
N VAL A 361 -16.74 -5.97 -27.94
CA VAL A 361 -15.82 -6.52 -26.95
C VAL A 361 -14.55 -7.01 -27.63
N TYR A 362 -13.40 -6.65 -27.07
CA TYR A 362 -12.08 -7.11 -27.47
C TYR A 362 -11.45 -7.93 -26.33
N GLU A 363 -11.04 -9.16 -26.65
CA GLU A 363 -10.27 -10.03 -25.76
C GLU A 363 -8.78 -9.88 -26.11
N ARG A 364 -7.91 -9.76 -25.10
CA ARG A 364 -6.45 -9.69 -25.27
C ARG A 364 -5.74 -10.72 -24.43
#